data_AF-A0A2K8MP15-F1
#
_entry.id   AF-A0A2K8MP15-F1
#
_cell.length_a   1.000
_cell.length_b   1.000
_cell.length_c   1.000
_cell.angle_alpha   90.00
_cell.angle_beta   90.00
_cell.angle_gamma   90.00
#
_symmetry.space_group_name_H-M   'P 1'
#
loop_
_entity.id
_entity.type
_entity.pdbx_description
1 polymer ?
#
loop_
_entity_poly.entity_id
_entity_poly.type
_entity_poly.pdbx_seq_one_letter_code
_entity_poly.pdbx_strand_id
1 'polypeptide(L)'
;MLFTLPASVVLKNRPWRTGVAGTVWNGEVGIAGGAKFEWQMAPLRALTSLAYAADWKASGPNTDLGGRVLAHLGGRMLLDKVSGAADGSLLQALQPNLPFTCDLVMQVEMERIAIGGGSRMLSGTATTDPGSCRRKNGGAASALPALILTAEHIGNRTLVRIAPMAQRRRTLVTLELAESGAVDISVTPDGATMMPFVGLPAGARIQGEM
;
A
#
# COMPACT_ATOMS: atom_id res chain seq x y z
N MET A 1 -22.18 11.67 -22.85
CA MET A 1 -22.10 10.20 -22.64
C MET A 1 -21.07 9.76 -21.59
N LEU A 2 -20.01 10.53 -21.29
CA LEU A 2 -19.05 10.16 -20.25
C LEU A 2 -19.67 10.01 -18.84
N PHE A 3 -20.71 10.79 -18.51
CA PHE A 3 -21.40 10.78 -17.20
C PHE A 3 -22.07 9.45 -16.81
N THR A 4 -22.38 8.59 -17.78
CA THR A 4 -23.08 7.31 -17.54
C THR A 4 -22.22 6.10 -17.83
N LEU A 5 -20.92 6.29 -18.05
CA LEU A 5 -20.00 5.19 -18.36
C LEU A 5 -19.96 4.24 -17.15
N PRO A 6 -20.29 2.95 -17.30
CA PRO A 6 -20.36 2.04 -16.17
C PRO A 6 -18.97 1.76 -15.59
N ALA A 7 -18.90 1.59 -14.28
CA ALA A 7 -17.66 1.33 -13.55
C ALA A 7 -16.90 0.10 -14.07
N SER A 8 -17.62 -0.89 -14.62
CA SER A 8 -17.07 -2.12 -15.19
C SER A 8 -16.16 -1.90 -16.40
N VAL A 9 -16.22 -0.74 -17.07
CA VAL A 9 -15.35 -0.42 -18.22
C VAL A 9 -13.91 -0.16 -17.77
N VAL A 10 -13.72 0.47 -16.62
CA VAL A 10 -12.38 0.76 -16.04
C VAL A 10 -11.92 -0.36 -15.10
N LEU A 11 -12.84 -1.02 -14.40
CA LEU A 11 -12.54 -2.15 -13.53
C LEU A 11 -12.69 -3.48 -14.26
N LYS A 12 -11.63 -3.87 -14.98
CA LYS A 12 -11.53 -5.16 -15.68
C LYS A 12 -11.80 -6.33 -14.73
N ASN A 13 -12.39 -7.40 -15.26
CA ASN A 13 -12.64 -8.60 -14.48
C ASN A 13 -11.32 -9.22 -14.01
N ARG A 14 -11.18 -9.41 -12.70
CA ARG A 14 -10.01 -9.99 -12.06
C ARG A 14 -10.47 -11.01 -11.02
N PRO A 15 -9.67 -12.03 -10.67
CA PRO A 15 -10.07 -13.07 -9.72
C PRO A 15 -10.46 -12.53 -8.33
N TRP A 16 -9.89 -11.38 -7.94
CA TRP A 16 -10.21 -10.71 -6.68
C TRP A 16 -11.52 -9.93 -6.70
N ARG A 17 -12.19 -9.78 -7.85
CA ARG A 17 -13.37 -8.93 -8.01
C ARG A 17 -14.65 -9.76 -7.82
N THR A 18 -15.46 -9.45 -6.82
CA THR A 18 -16.69 -10.19 -6.51
C THR A 18 -17.96 -9.52 -7.05
N GLY A 19 -17.90 -8.22 -7.37
CA GLY A 19 -18.99 -7.45 -7.99
C GLY A 19 -18.57 -6.03 -8.30
N VAL A 20 -19.21 -5.36 -9.26
CA VAL A 20 -19.00 -3.94 -9.57
C VAL A 20 -20.36 -3.29 -9.80
N ALA A 21 -20.60 -2.15 -9.16
CA ALA A 21 -21.79 -1.35 -9.38
C ALA A 21 -21.44 0.14 -9.57
N GLY A 22 -22.39 0.87 -10.16
CA GLY A 22 -22.25 2.30 -10.41
C GLY A 22 -21.49 2.66 -11.69
N THR A 23 -20.91 3.85 -11.69
CA THR A 23 -20.29 4.53 -12.84
C THR A 23 -18.83 4.83 -12.58
N VAL A 24 -18.11 5.28 -13.60
CA VAL A 24 -16.74 5.80 -13.43
C VAL A 24 -16.67 7.03 -12.52
N TRP A 25 -17.80 7.70 -12.27
CA TRP A 25 -17.88 8.87 -11.39
C TRP A 25 -18.14 8.46 -9.95
N ASN A 26 -19.13 7.62 -9.74
CA ASN A 26 -19.49 7.11 -8.42
C ASN A 26 -19.75 5.63 -8.55
N GLY A 27 -18.94 4.81 -7.91
CA GLY A 27 -19.05 3.37 -8.03
C GLY A 27 -18.47 2.63 -6.85
N GLU A 28 -18.74 1.34 -6.85
CA GLU A 28 -18.28 0.40 -5.84
C GLU A 28 -17.81 -0.88 -6.51
N VAL A 29 -16.85 -1.54 -5.87
CA VAL A 29 -16.37 -2.85 -6.25
C VAL A 29 -16.20 -3.71 -5.00
N GLY A 30 -16.79 -4.90 -5.04
CA GLY A 30 -16.56 -5.94 -4.06
C GLY A 30 -15.23 -6.63 -4.33
N ILE A 31 -14.49 -6.92 -3.26
CA ILE A 31 -13.21 -7.60 -3.27
C ILE A 31 -13.36 -8.96 -2.55
N ALA A 32 -12.70 -9.99 -3.07
CA ALA A 32 -12.64 -11.31 -2.45
C ALA A 32 -12.13 -11.19 -1.01
N GLY A 33 -12.87 -11.78 -0.06
CA GLY A 33 -12.65 -11.56 1.38
C GLY A 33 -13.66 -10.60 2.04
N GLY A 34 -14.68 -10.14 1.30
CA GLY A 34 -15.80 -9.37 1.88
C GLY A 34 -15.52 -7.87 2.05
N ALA A 35 -14.40 -7.38 1.52
CA ALA A 35 -14.10 -5.97 1.48
C ALA A 35 -14.81 -5.27 0.31
N LYS A 36 -15.06 -3.98 0.46
CA LYS A 36 -15.72 -3.10 -0.48
C LYS A 36 -14.82 -1.90 -0.73
N PHE A 37 -14.62 -1.55 -2.00
CA PHE A 37 -13.93 -0.33 -2.40
C PHE A 37 -14.90 0.59 -3.13
N GLU A 38 -15.04 1.81 -2.64
CA GLU A 38 -15.96 2.82 -3.13
C GLU A 38 -15.17 4.05 -3.57
N TRP A 39 -15.66 4.72 -4.61
CA TRP A 39 -15.10 5.99 -5.05
C TRP A 39 -16.19 6.98 -5.45
N GLN A 40 -15.90 8.25 -5.22
CA GLN A 40 -16.72 9.39 -5.57
C GLN A 40 -15.85 10.44 -6.25
N MET A 41 -16.16 10.74 -7.50
CA MET A 41 -15.43 11.70 -8.32
C MET A 41 -15.61 13.12 -7.77
N ALA A 42 -14.52 13.86 -7.73
CA ALA A 42 -14.45 15.22 -7.19
C ALA A 42 -14.30 16.22 -8.35
N PRO A 43 -15.40 16.70 -8.95
CA PRO A 43 -15.38 17.42 -10.23
C PRO A 43 -14.58 18.72 -10.16
N LEU A 44 -14.70 19.48 -9.07
CA LEU A 44 -13.93 20.72 -8.89
C LEU A 44 -12.42 20.45 -8.84
N ARG A 45 -11.98 19.38 -8.14
CA ARG A 45 -10.56 19.00 -8.12
C ARG A 45 -10.10 18.46 -9.47
N ALA A 46 -10.96 17.75 -10.19
CA ALA A 46 -10.61 17.22 -11.51
C ALA A 46 -10.36 18.35 -12.52
N LEU A 47 -11.18 19.41 -12.47
CA LEU A 47 -11.01 20.60 -13.31
C LEU A 47 -9.73 21.38 -12.95
N THR A 48 -9.44 21.58 -11.66
CA THR A 48 -8.26 22.36 -11.25
C THR A 48 -6.94 21.60 -11.39
N SER A 49 -6.95 20.28 -11.28
CA SER A 49 -5.76 19.43 -11.43
C SER A 49 -5.50 18.94 -12.86
N LEU A 50 -6.47 19.14 -13.78
CA LEU A 50 -6.46 18.57 -15.12
C LEU A 50 -6.22 17.05 -15.11
N ALA A 51 -6.75 16.37 -14.09
CA ALA A 51 -6.60 14.95 -13.83
C ALA A 51 -7.95 14.35 -13.40
N TYR A 52 -8.11 13.04 -13.54
CA TYR A 52 -9.24 12.38 -12.89
C TYR A 52 -9.04 12.44 -11.37
N ALA A 53 -10.01 13.02 -10.65
CA ALA A 53 -9.95 13.17 -9.21
C ALA A 53 -11.10 12.44 -8.54
N ALA A 54 -10.82 11.62 -7.53
CA ALA A 54 -11.85 10.99 -6.72
C ALA A 54 -11.45 10.92 -5.24
N ASP A 55 -12.42 10.95 -4.35
CA ASP A 55 -12.28 10.46 -2.98
C ASP A 55 -12.62 8.96 -3.00
N TRP A 56 -11.92 8.17 -2.21
CA TRP A 56 -12.11 6.73 -2.16
C TRP A 56 -12.11 6.21 -0.74
N LYS A 57 -12.81 5.10 -0.53
CA LYS A 57 -12.89 4.38 0.75
C LYS A 57 -12.87 2.88 0.52
N ALA A 58 -12.04 2.18 1.26
CA ALA A 58 -12.01 0.73 1.37
C ALA A 58 -12.55 0.34 2.75
N SER A 59 -13.59 -0.49 2.80
CA SER A 59 -14.20 -1.00 4.02
C SER A 59 -14.24 -2.53 4.02
N GLY A 60 -14.12 -3.16 5.19
CA GLY A 60 -14.14 -4.62 5.35
C GLY A 60 -14.03 -5.01 6.83
N PRO A 61 -14.01 -6.32 7.16
CA PRO A 61 -14.05 -6.79 8.56
C PRO A 61 -12.98 -6.17 9.47
N ASN A 62 -11.78 -5.92 8.94
CA ASN A 62 -10.64 -5.32 9.64
C ASN A 62 -10.00 -4.19 8.80
N THR A 63 -10.78 -3.51 7.96
CA THR A 63 -10.27 -2.47 7.07
C THR A 63 -11.25 -1.32 7.00
N ASP A 64 -10.79 -0.11 7.31
CA ASP A 64 -11.47 1.14 7.04
C ASP A 64 -10.39 2.15 6.67
N LEU A 65 -10.12 2.28 5.38
CA LEU A 65 -9.03 3.07 4.86
C LEU A 65 -9.54 3.94 3.72
N GLY A 66 -9.25 5.23 3.76
CA GLY A 66 -9.73 6.17 2.76
C GLY A 66 -8.64 7.14 2.33
N GLY A 67 -8.91 7.87 1.27
CA GLY A 67 -8.03 8.91 0.79
C GLY A 67 -8.54 9.57 -0.47
N ARG A 68 -7.63 10.27 -1.14
CA ARG A 68 -7.90 10.95 -2.40
C ARG A 68 -7.02 10.34 -3.47
N VAL A 69 -7.53 10.23 -4.69
CA VAL A 69 -6.77 9.81 -5.85
C VAL A 69 -6.82 10.89 -6.93
N LEU A 70 -5.68 11.15 -7.56
CA LEU A 70 -5.53 11.92 -8.79
C LEU A 70 -4.82 11.04 -9.82
N ALA A 71 -5.47 10.81 -10.97
CA ALA A 71 -4.90 10.05 -12.07
C ALA A 71 -4.74 10.96 -13.29
N HIS A 72 -3.49 11.22 -13.67
CA HIS A 72 -3.13 12.09 -14.78
C HIS A 72 -3.10 11.33 -16.10
N LEU A 73 -3.46 12.03 -17.18
CA LEU A 73 -3.24 11.59 -18.56
C LEU A 73 -1.73 11.50 -18.80
N GLY A 74 -1.17 10.30 -18.79
CA GLY A 74 0.28 10.06 -18.78
C GLY A 74 0.71 8.95 -17.81
N GLY A 75 -0.22 8.37 -17.05
CA GLY A 75 0.03 7.20 -16.22
C GLY A 75 0.57 7.52 -14.82
N ARG A 76 0.74 8.80 -14.48
CA ARG A 76 1.04 9.24 -13.11
C ARG A 76 -0.23 9.17 -12.26
N MET A 77 -0.13 8.50 -11.13
CA MET A 77 -1.15 8.41 -10.10
C MET A 77 -0.63 9.01 -8.80
N LEU A 78 -1.46 9.81 -8.14
CA LEU A 78 -1.19 10.39 -6.83
C LEU A 78 -2.29 9.96 -5.86
N LEU A 79 -1.91 9.44 -4.71
CA LEU A 79 -2.80 9.22 -3.58
C LEU A 79 -2.43 10.23 -2.50
N ASP A 80 -3.40 11.04 -2.06
CA ASP A 80 -3.19 12.04 -1.02
C ASP A 80 -4.08 11.74 0.18
N LYS A 81 -3.56 12.05 1.39
CA LYS A 81 -4.29 11.90 2.66
C LYS A 81 -4.88 10.50 2.84
N VAL A 82 -4.04 9.49 2.64
CA VAL A 82 -4.44 8.09 2.83
C VAL A 82 -4.38 7.80 4.32
N SER A 83 -5.53 7.53 4.94
CA SER A 83 -5.58 7.28 6.38
C SER A 83 -6.61 6.22 6.75
N GLY A 84 -6.33 5.49 7.82
CA GLY A 84 -7.28 4.57 8.45
C GLY A 84 -6.66 3.21 8.81
N ALA A 85 -7.51 2.23 9.08
CA ALA A 85 -7.10 0.90 9.47
C ALA A 85 -7.04 -0.05 8.25
N ALA A 86 -6.03 -0.90 8.19
CA ALA A 86 -5.90 -1.97 7.21
C ALA A 86 -5.50 -3.29 7.87
N ASP A 87 -6.07 -4.38 7.36
CA ASP A 87 -5.68 -5.72 7.75
C ASP A 87 -4.43 -6.16 6.98
N GLY A 88 -3.54 -6.93 7.62
CA GLY A 88 -2.35 -7.49 6.99
C GLY A 88 -2.66 -8.36 5.76
N SER A 89 -3.87 -8.92 5.65
CA SER A 89 -4.33 -9.62 4.45
C SER A 89 -4.46 -8.70 3.22
N LEU A 90 -4.65 -7.39 3.39
CA LEU A 90 -4.68 -6.42 2.30
C LEU A 90 -3.35 -6.39 1.54
N LEU A 91 -2.22 -6.61 2.23
CA LEU A 91 -0.90 -6.71 1.60
C LEU A 91 -0.85 -7.83 0.55
N GLN A 92 -1.57 -8.93 0.75
CA GLN A 92 -1.65 -10.01 -0.23
C GLN A 92 -2.51 -9.65 -1.43
N ALA A 93 -3.57 -8.86 -1.23
CA ALA A 93 -4.39 -8.37 -2.34
C ALA A 93 -3.60 -7.39 -3.23
N LEU A 94 -2.74 -6.56 -2.61
CA LEU A 94 -1.88 -5.60 -3.31
C LEU A 94 -0.65 -6.25 -3.94
N GLN A 95 -0.01 -7.18 -3.25
CA GLN A 95 1.17 -7.91 -3.73
C GLN A 95 0.94 -9.43 -3.57
N PRO A 96 0.25 -10.07 -4.52
CA PRO A 96 -0.09 -11.50 -4.43
C PRO A 96 1.13 -12.40 -4.40
N ASN A 97 2.26 -11.94 -4.92
CA ASN A 97 3.53 -12.68 -4.98
C ASN A 97 4.38 -12.59 -3.71
N LEU A 98 3.89 -11.96 -2.63
CA LEU A 98 4.62 -11.97 -1.35
C LEU A 98 4.85 -13.41 -0.87
N PRO A 99 6.06 -13.78 -0.43
CA PRO A 99 6.38 -15.14 0.01
C PRO A 99 5.87 -15.46 1.44
N PHE A 100 5.15 -14.53 2.06
CA PHE A 100 4.61 -14.64 3.41
C PHE A 100 3.21 -14.05 3.51
N THR A 101 2.54 -14.37 4.61
CA THR A 101 1.26 -13.80 5.03
C THR A 101 1.39 -13.26 6.45
N CYS A 102 0.69 -12.18 6.75
CA CYS A 102 0.72 -11.54 8.05
C CYS A 102 -0.71 -11.39 8.58
N ASP A 103 -0.88 -11.73 9.84
CA ASP A 103 -2.06 -11.49 10.65
C ASP A 103 -1.70 -10.40 11.66
N LEU A 104 -1.97 -9.16 11.25
CA LEU A 104 -1.71 -7.94 12.00
C LEU A 104 -2.66 -6.84 11.52
N VAL A 105 -2.99 -5.92 12.42
CA VAL A 105 -3.75 -4.71 12.10
C VAL A 105 -2.78 -3.56 11.95
N MET A 106 -2.99 -2.75 10.90
CA MET A 106 -2.19 -1.58 10.60
C MET A 106 -3.04 -0.32 10.70
N GLN A 107 -2.49 0.73 11.29
CA GLN A 107 -2.98 2.10 11.17
C GLN A 107 -2.10 2.83 10.19
N VAL A 108 -2.69 3.35 9.13
CA VAL A 108 -2.00 3.99 8.01
C VAL A 108 -2.27 5.48 8.07
N GLU A 109 -1.23 6.29 7.90
CA GLU A 109 -1.27 7.73 7.79
C GLU A 109 -0.24 8.18 6.74
N MET A 110 -0.59 8.04 5.46
CA MET A 110 0.24 8.50 4.35
C MET A 110 -0.24 9.85 3.85
N GLU A 111 0.66 10.82 3.86
CA GLU A 111 0.39 12.16 3.35
C GLU A 111 0.24 12.13 1.84
N ARG A 112 1.18 11.42 1.17
CA ARG A 112 1.28 11.38 -0.28
C ARG A 112 1.96 10.11 -0.79
N ILE A 113 1.41 9.54 -1.85
CA ILE A 113 1.96 8.41 -2.61
C ILE A 113 1.90 8.76 -4.09
N ALA A 114 3.03 8.86 -4.78
CA ALA A 114 3.08 9.03 -6.24
C ALA A 114 3.62 7.77 -6.90
N ILE A 115 2.95 7.31 -7.96
CA ILE A 115 3.29 6.10 -8.70
C ILE A 115 3.24 6.42 -10.20
N GLY A 116 4.20 5.92 -10.97
CA GLY A 116 4.24 6.06 -12.43
C GLY A 116 4.66 7.46 -12.92
N GLY A 117 4.75 7.60 -14.25
CA GLY A 117 5.05 8.89 -14.91
C GLY A 117 6.40 9.52 -14.54
N GLY A 118 7.39 8.71 -14.15
CA GLY A 118 8.76 9.16 -13.84
C GLY A 118 8.94 9.78 -12.45
N SER A 119 7.89 9.89 -11.63
CA SER A 119 7.97 10.36 -10.25
C SER A 119 7.37 9.32 -9.31
N ARG A 120 8.21 8.60 -8.58
CA ARG A 120 7.79 7.67 -7.53
C ARG A 120 8.15 8.25 -6.18
N MET A 121 7.16 8.44 -5.32
CA MET A 121 7.37 9.02 -4.01
C MET A 121 6.42 8.42 -2.99
N LEU A 122 6.85 8.38 -1.74
CA LEU A 122 6.02 7.98 -0.61
C LEU A 122 6.39 8.82 0.61
N SER A 123 5.40 9.40 1.29
CA SER A 123 5.59 10.11 2.55
C SER A 123 4.48 9.81 3.55
N GLY A 124 4.87 9.63 4.81
CA GLY A 124 3.97 9.38 5.93
C GLY A 124 4.40 8.20 6.78
N THR A 125 3.48 7.67 7.58
CA THR A 125 3.75 6.59 8.52
C THR A 125 2.67 5.53 8.50
N ALA A 126 3.03 4.32 8.90
CA ALA A 126 2.08 3.30 9.27
C ALA A 126 2.55 2.61 10.54
N THR A 127 1.65 2.30 11.46
CA THR A 127 1.94 1.54 12.67
C THR A 127 1.19 0.23 12.65
N THR A 128 1.74 -0.81 13.25
CA THR A 128 1.08 -2.09 13.38
C THR A 128 0.92 -2.44 14.85
N ASP A 129 -0.18 -3.11 15.18
CA ASP A 129 -0.29 -3.80 16.46
C ASP A 129 0.61 -5.05 16.47
N PRO A 130 0.90 -5.63 17.65
CA PRO A 130 1.53 -6.93 17.73
C PRO A 130 0.71 -7.98 16.97
N GLY A 131 1.38 -8.85 16.24
CA GLY A 131 0.73 -9.83 15.40
C GLY A 131 1.65 -10.99 15.07
N SER A 132 1.37 -11.69 13.97
CA SER A 132 2.23 -12.79 13.52
C SER A 132 2.33 -12.84 12.01
N CYS A 133 3.48 -13.24 11.49
CA CYS A 133 3.64 -13.53 10.07
C CYS A 133 4.20 -14.94 9.88
N ARG A 134 3.80 -15.58 8.78
CA ARG A 134 4.27 -16.92 8.40
C ARG A 134 4.63 -16.95 6.93
N ARG A 135 5.57 -17.81 6.52
CA ARG A 135 5.82 -18.07 5.10
C ARG A 135 4.61 -18.76 4.47
N LYS A 136 4.34 -18.46 3.20
CA LYS A 136 3.27 -19.13 2.43
C LYS A 136 3.54 -20.62 2.24
N ASN A 137 4.81 -20.99 2.06
CA ASN A 137 5.23 -22.38 1.81
C ASN A 137 5.35 -23.24 3.09
N GLY A 138 4.75 -22.80 4.21
CA GLY A 138 4.79 -23.49 5.50
C GLY A 138 5.85 -22.95 6.47
N GLY A 139 5.81 -23.46 7.71
CA GLY A 139 6.64 -23.01 8.82
C GLY A 139 5.82 -22.43 9.98
N ALA A 140 6.45 -22.34 11.15
CA ALA A 140 5.81 -21.75 12.33
C ALA A 140 5.56 -20.25 12.12
N ALA A 141 4.43 -19.75 12.63
CA ALA A 141 4.18 -18.32 12.67
C ALA A 141 5.20 -17.65 13.59
N SER A 142 5.84 -16.60 13.09
CA SER A 142 6.77 -15.78 13.85
C SER A 142 5.99 -14.62 14.46
N ALA A 143 6.06 -14.47 15.77
CA ALA A 143 5.46 -13.33 16.46
C ALA A 143 6.20 -12.05 16.05
N LEU A 144 5.44 -11.01 15.78
CA LEU A 144 5.95 -9.67 15.52
C LEU A 144 5.48 -8.72 16.63
N PRO A 145 6.39 -7.90 17.18
CA PRO A 145 5.97 -6.80 18.04
C PRO A 145 5.23 -5.75 17.21
N ALA A 146 4.64 -4.78 17.89
CA ALA A 146 4.14 -3.58 17.23
C ALA A 146 5.28 -2.90 16.43
N LEU A 147 5.04 -2.61 15.15
CA LEU A 147 6.02 -2.01 14.24
C LEU A 147 5.60 -0.60 13.84
N ILE A 148 6.58 0.21 13.47
CA ILE A 148 6.38 1.48 12.79
C ILE A 148 7.12 1.45 11.46
N LEU A 149 6.41 1.78 10.40
CA LEU A 149 6.93 2.16 9.10
C LEU A 149 6.92 3.68 9.00
N THR A 150 8.03 4.24 8.57
CA THR A 150 8.17 5.67 8.26
C THR A 150 8.70 5.79 6.85
N ALA A 151 7.98 6.50 5.99
CA ALA A 151 8.40 6.84 4.65
C ALA A 151 8.67 8.34 4.57
N GLU A 152 9.86 8.69 4.11
CA GLU A 152 10.30 10.07 3.94
C GLU A 152 10.85 10.27 2.55
N HIS A 153 10.35 11.27 1.83
CA HIS A 153 10.87 11.65 0.53
C HIS A 153 11.98 12.70 0.71
N ILE A 154 13.21 12.34 0.33
CA ILE A 154 14.42 13.15 0.52
C ILE A 154 15.09 13.32 -0.84
N GLY A 155 15.01 14.52 -1.42
CA GLY A 155 15.57 14.78 -2.74
C GLY A 155 14.86 13.96 -3.81
N ASN A 156 15.59 13.11 -4.52
CA ASN A 156 15.09 12.28 -5.63
C ASN A 156 14.84 10.81 -5.23
N ARG A 157 14.69 10.54 -3.93
CA ARG A 157 14.47 9.20 -3.40
C ARG A 157 13.50 9.22 -2.22
N THR A 158 12.87 8.09 -1.97
CA THR A 158 12.11 7.84 -0.76
C THR A 158 12.81 6.80 0.09
N LEU A 159 13.05 7.15 1.35
CA LEU A 159 13.57 6.25 2.37
C LEU A 159 12.41 5.74 3.23
N VAL A 160 12.18 4.44 3.21
CA VAL A 160 11.23 3.74 4.07
C VAL A 160 11.99 2.96 5.13
N ARG A 161 11.65 3.16 6.40
CA ARG A 161 12.29 2.48 7.53
C ARG A 161 11.25 1.72 8.33
N ILE A 162 11.58 0.49 8.70
CA ILE A 162 10.75 -0.35 9.58
C ILE A 162 11.50 -0.55 10.88
N ALA A 163 10.84 -0.31 12.01
CA ALA A 163 11.41 -0.48 13.35
C ALA A 163 10.32 -0.97 14.34
N PRO A 164 10.69 -1.58 15.48
CA PRO A 164 9.73 -1.82 16.55
C PRO A 164 9.23 -0.49 17.14
N MET A 165 7.94 -0.37 17.44
CA MET A 165 7.36 0.86 18.01
C MET A 165 8.04 1.28 19.32
N ALA A 166 8.40 0.29 20.15
CA ALA A 166 9.10 0.54 21.42
C ALA A 166 10.57 0.95 21.22
N GLN A 167 11.15 0.72 20.03
CA GLN A 167 12.56 0.96 19.72
C GLN A 167 12.70 1.63 18.35
N ARG A 168 12.05 2.78 18.14
CA ARG A 168 11.93 3.44 16.81
C ARG A 168 13.27 3.74 16.11
N ARG A 169 14.36 3.86 16.87
CA ARG A 169 15.72 4.08 16.32
C ARG A 169 16.41 2.79 15.85
N ARG A 170 15.93 1.62 16.29
CA ARG A 170 16.46 0.31 15.91
C ARG A 170 15.81 -0.14 14.62
N THR A 171 16.41 0.24 13.50
CA THR A 171 15.90 -0.13 12.17
C THR A 171 16.15 -1.61 11.87
N LEU A 172 15.08 -2.29 11.47
CA LEU A 172 15.09 -3.70 11.08
C LEU A 172 15.28 -3.83 9.57
N VAL A 173 14.58 -2.98 8.81
CA VAL A 173 14.60 -2.96 7.34
C VAL A 173 14.62 -1.52 6.87
N THR A 174 15.42 -1.27 5.85
CA THR A 174 15.42 -0.01 5.10
C THR A 174 15.12 -0.32 3.64
N LEU A 175 14.15 0.40 3.08
CA LEU A 175 13.83 0.40 1.66
C LEU A 175 14.15 1.79 1.11
N GLU A 176 14.95 1.85 0.05
CA GLU A 176 15.21 3.07 -0.70
C GLU A 176 14.58 2.93 -2.08
N LEU A 177 13.68 3.85 -2.43
CA LEU A 177 13.02 3.91 -3.73
C LEU A 177 13.52 5.15 -4.46
N ALA A 178 14.25 4.97 -5.55
CA ALA A 178 14.60 6.06 -6.44
C ALA A 178 13.40 6.45 -7.32
N GLU A 179 13.33 7.71 -7.76
CA GLU A 179 12.29 8.16 -8.71
C GLU A 179 12.26 7.34 -10.00
N SER A 180 13.44 6.87 -10.44
CA SER A 180 13.59 5.99 -11.60
C SER A 180 12.82 4.66 -11.46
N GLY A 181 12.51 4.23 -10.24
CA GLY A 181 11.88 2.94 -9.96
C GLY A 181 12.83 1.91 -9.40
N ALA A 182 14.14 2.20 -9.34
CA ALA A 182 15.09 1.35 -8.65
C ALA A 182 14.75 1.27 -7.16
N VAL A 183 14.67 0.03 -6.65
CA VAL A 183 14.40 -0.27 -5.25
C VAL A 183 15.62 -0.94 -4.66
N ASP A 184 16.08 -0.46 -3.51
CA ASP A 184 17.12 -1.06 -2.72
C ASP A 184 16.56 -1.44 -1.35
N ILE A 185 16.58 -2.73 -1.02
CA ILE A 185 16.08 -3.26 0.24
C ILE A 185 17.27 -3.76 1.04
N SER A 186 17.47 -3.25 2.24
CA SER A 186 18.48 -3.73 3.18
C SER A 186 17.84 -4.23 4.47
N VAL A 187 18.30 -5.39 4.93
CA VAL A 187 17.82 -6.05 6.15
C VAL A 187 18.95 -6.12 7.17
N THR A 188 18.74 -5.60 8.37
CA THR A 188 19.73 -5.68 9.44
C THR A 188 19.76 -7.08 10.05
N PRO A 189 20.83 -7.48 10.77
CA PRO A 189 20.86 -8.77 11.46
C PRO A 189 19.69 -8.98 12.43
N ASP A 190 19.32 -7.91 13.14
CA ASP A 190 18.13 -7.88 14.00
C ASP A 190 16.84 -8.08 13.19
N GLY A 191 16.74 -7.43 12.03
CA GLY A 191 15.61 -7.58 11.12
C GLY A 191 15.46 -9.00 10.61
N ALA A 192 16.55 -9.65 10.19
CA ALA A 192 16.53 -11.04 9.73
C ALA A 192 16.14 -12.02 10.84
N THR A 193 16.55 -11.72 12.08
CA THR A 193 16.21 -12.53 13.26
C THR A 193 14.75 -12.36 13.67
N MET A 194 14.23 -11.14 13.65
CA MET A 194 12.84 -10.83 14.04
C MET A 194 11.83 -11.15 12.93
N MET A 195 12.26 -11.13 11.66
CA MET A 195 11.43 -11.38 10.48
C MET A 195 11.94 -12.55 9.64
N PRO A 196 12.10 -13.76 10.20
CA PRO A 196 12.65 -14.91 9.48
C PRO A 196 11.73 -15.39 8.34
N PHE A 197 10.47 -14.97 8.36
CA PHE A 197 9.48 -15.25 7.31
C PHE A 197 9.74 -14.50 6.00
N VAL A 198 10.48 -13.37 6.02
CA VAL A 198 10.85 -12.64 4.80
C VAL A 198 11.87 -13.44 3.99
N GLY A 199 12.68 -14.26 4.67
CA GLY A 199 13.65 -15.15 4.05
C GLY A 199 14.88 -14.48 3.46
N LEU A 200 15.18 -13.28 3.95
CA LEU A 200 16.40 -12.56 3.64
C LEU A 200 17.43 -12.79 4.75
N PRO A 201 18.68 -13.14 4.40
CA PRO A 201 19.72 -13.32 5.41
C PRO A 201 20.08 -11.99 6.09
N ALA A 202 20.74 -12.08 7.24
CA ALA A 202 21.28 -10.92 7.95
C ALA A 202 22.23 -10.13 7.05
N GLY A 203 22.05 -8.82 6.95
CA GLY A 203 22.86 -7.95 6.10
C GLY A 203 22.55 -8.06 4.60
N ALA A 204 21.49 -8.78 4.22
CA ALA A 204 21.07 -8.87 2.83
C ALA A 204 20.76 -7.49 2.27
N ARG A 205 21.18 -7.29 1.02
CA ARG A 205 20.83 -6.15 0.20
C ARG A 205 20.29 -6.65 -1.13
N ILE A 206 19.07 -6.25 -1.49
CA ILE A 206 18.42 -6.60 -2.75
C ILE A 206 18.20 -5.35 -3.54
N GLN A 207 18.59 -5.38 -4.80
CA GLN A 207 18.25 -4.37 -5.78
C GLN A 207 17.21 -4.92 -6.74
N GLY A 208 16.22 -4.10 -7.05
CA GLY A 208 15.14 -4.43 -7.97
C GLY A 208 14.58 -3.18 -8.65
N GLU A 209 13.49 -3.36 -9.39
CA GLU A 209 12.78 -2.29 -10.07
C GLU A 209 11.27 -2.45 -9.85
N MET A 210 10.57 -1.34 -9.62
CA MET A 210 9.11 -1.28 -9.46
C MET A 210 8.40 -0.65 -10.64
#